data_AF-A0A0B7F1H5-F1
#
_entry.id   AF-A0A0B7F1H5-F1
#
_cell.length_a   1.000
_cell.length_b   1.000
_cell.length_c   1.000
_cell.angle_alpha   90.00
_cell.angle_beta   90.00
_cell.angle_gamma   90.00
#
_symmetry.space_group_name_H-M   'P 1'
#
loop_
_entity.id
_entity.type
_entity.pdbx_description
1 polymer ?
#
loop_
_entity_poly.entity_id
_entity_poly.type
_entity_poly.pdbx_seq_one_letter_code
_entity_poly.pdbx_strand_id
1 'polypeptide(L)'
;MVLERYEEAIEDLVRLKDIVSDEANVWFTLGKAYWATGRRTLATQHLTVAQELDPKLVGAVRELMERGGEEEDGDVGDSTMDESTA
;
A
#
# COMPACT_ATOMS: atom_id res chain seq x y z
N MET A 1 -11.37 9.47 5.77
CA MET A 1 -12.18 9.05 4.60
C MET A 1 -11.33 8.56 3.41
N VAL A 2 -10.02 8.35 3.53
CA VAL A 2 -9.21 7.82 2.41
C VAL A 2 -9.10 6.28 2.50
N LEU A 3 -9.00 5.73 3.72
CA LEU A 3 -8.99 4.28 3.98
C LEU A 3 -10.23 3.55 3.44
N GLU A 4 -11.43 4.10 3.68
CA GLU A 4 -12.70 3.51 3.22
C GLU A 4 -12.73 3.30 1.69
N ARG A 5 -12.16 4.24 0.94
CA ARG A 5 -12.06 4.15 -0.53
C ARG A 5 -11.04 3.11 -1.00
N TYR A 6 -10.02 2.81 -0.20
CA TYR A 6 -9.07 1.75 -0.53
C TYR A 6 -9.67 0.37 -0.30
N GLU A 7 -10.47 0.19 0.75
CA GLU A 7 -11.21 -1.06 0.98
C GLU A 7 -12.15 -1.37 -0.19
N GLU A 8 -12.94 -0.39 -0.64
CA GLU A 8 -13.83 -0.54 -1.82
C GLU A 8 -13.02 -0.83 -3.09
N ALA A 9 -11.91 -0.12 -3.31
CA ALA A 9 -11.04 -0.37 -4.46
C ALA A 9 -10.43 -1.78 -4.44
N ILE A 10 -10.07 -2.31 -3.26
CA ILE A 10 -9.59 -3.68 -3.11
C ILE A 10 -10.67 -4.67 -3.52
N GLU A 11 -11.93 -4.50 -3.08
CA GLU A 11 -13.02 -5.39 -3.48
C GLU A 11 -13.22 -5.42 -5.00
N ASP A 12 -13.24 -4.25 -5.64
CA ASP A 12 -13.42 -4.15 -7.09
C ASP A 12 -12.24 -4.75 -7.86
N LEU A 13 -11.02 -4.50 -7.39
CA LEU A 13 -9.83 -5.07 -8.01
C LEU A 13 -9.70 -6.58 -7.78
N VAL A 14 -10.22 -7.14 -6.68
CA VAL A 14 -10.31 -8.60 -6.48
C VAL A 14 -11.27 -9.21 -7.50
N ARG A 15 -12.43 -8.60 -7.72
CA ARG A 15 -13.36 -9.05 -8.79
C ARG A 15 -12.70 -8.92 -10.16
N LEU A 16 -11.95 -7.85 -10.40
CA LEU A 16 -11.25 -7.65 -11.67
C LEU A 16 -10.15 -8.69 -11.89
N LYS A 17 -9.41 -9.07 -10.84
CA LYS A 17 -8.42 -10.14 -10.89
C LYS A 17 -9.06 -11.48 -11.30
N ASP A 18 -10.27 -11.77 -10.87
CA ASP A 18 -10.97 -13.00 -11.27
C ASP A 18 -11.36 -13.00 -12.76
N ILE A 19 -11.45 -11.83 -13.38
CA ILE A 19 -11.76 -11.65 -14.80
C ILE A 19 -10.49 -11.58 -15.65
N VAL A 20 -9.45 -10.90 -15.16
CA VAL A 20 -8.21 -10.56 -15.88
C VAL A 20 -6.98 -11.01 -15.09
N SER A 21 -6.92 -12.31 -14.78
CA SER A 21 -5.93 -12.88 -13.86
C SER A 21 -4.47 -12.79 -14.33
N ASP A 22 -4.25 -12.52 -15.62
CA ASP A 22 -2.95 -12.50 -16.29
C ASP A 22 -2.34 -11.09 -16.38
N GLU A 23 -3.01 -10.07 -15.83
CA GLU A 23 -2.55 -8.68 -15.98
C GLU A 23 -1.75 -8.21 -14.75
N ALA A 24 -0.44 -8.05 -14.93
CA ALA A 24 0.49 -7.62 -13.87
C ALA A 24 0.09 -6.30 -13.21
N ASN A 25 -0.54 -5.39 -13.97
CA ASN A 25 -1.02 -4.10 -13.46
C ASN A 25 -2.14 -4.25 -12.41
N VAL A 26 -3.00 -5.27 -12.54
CA VAL A 26 -4.06 -5.54 -11.56
C VAL A 26 -3.42 -5.96 -10.23
N TRP A 27 -2.48 -6.90 -10.27
CA TRP A 27 -1.72 -7.34 -9.11
C TRP A 27 -0.92 -6.20 -8.46
N PHE A 28 -0.30 -5.34 -9.26
CA PHE A 28 0.41 -4.16 -8.77
C PHE A 28 -0.53 -3.19 -8.06
N THR A 29 -1.68 -2.87 -8.67
CA THR A 29 -2.66 -1.95 -8.11
C THR A 29 -3.27 -2.51 -6.82
N LEU A 30 -3.54 -3.82 -6.77
CA LEU A 30 -3.99 -4.50 -5.55
C LEU A 30 -2.95 -4.41 -4.45
N GLY A 31 -1.68 -4.67 -4.79
CA GLY A 31 -0.56 -4.55 -3.86
C GLY A 31 -0.41 -3.14 -3.29
N LYS A 32 -0.58 -2.11 -4.13
CA LYS A 32 -0.58 -0.70 -3.70
C LYS A 32 -1.72 -0.37 -2.75
N ALA A 33 -2.94 -0.84 -3.04
CA ALA A 33 -4.08 -0.61 -2.18
C ALA A 33 -3.94 -1.31 -0.82
N TYR A 34 -3.39 -2.53 -0.82
CA TYR A 34 -3.03 -3.22 0.43
C TYR A 34 -1.93 -2.51 1.21
N TRP A 35 -0.96 -1.90 0.52
CA TRP A 35 0.07 -1.11 1.18
C TRP A 35 -0.53 0.12 1.87
N ALA A 36 -1.39 0.86 1.17
CA ALA A 36 -2.05 2.06 1.69
C ALA A 36 -3.05 1.79 2.84
N THR A 37 -3.52 0.55 2.99
CA THR A 37 -4.38 0.11 4.10
C THR A 37 -3.59 -0.48 5.27
N GLY A 38 -2.25 -0.42 5.24
CA GLY A 38 -1.36 -0.97 6.26
C GLY A 38 -1.19 -2.50 6.20
N ARG A 39 -1.79 -3.17 5.20
CA ARG A 39 -1.71 -4.62 5.03
C ARG A 39 -0.43 -5.03 4.27
N ARG A 40 0.74 -4.70 4.83
CA ARG A 40 2.06 -4.93 4.20
C ARG A 40 2.29 -6.38 3.76
N THR A 41 1.88 -7.38 4.55
CA THR A 41 2.04 -8.80 4.18
C THR A 41 1.28 -9.18 2.90
N LEU A 42 0.06 -8.67 2.74
CA LEU A 42 -0.74 -8.91 1.53
C LEU A 42 -0.20 -8.10 0.36
N ALA A 43 0.21 -6.85 0.61
CA ALA A 43 0.83 -6.01 -0.38
C ALA A 43 2.06 -6.67 -1.00
N THR A 44 3.03 -7.11 -0.19
CA THR A 44 4.26 -7.73 -0.67
C THR A 44 3.99 -8.98 -1.51
N GLN A 45 3.07 -9.86 -1.09
CA GLN A 45 2.70 -11.04 -1.89
C GLN A 45 2.18 -10.66 -3.29
N HIS A 46 1.25 -9.71 -3.37
CA HIS A 46 0.67 -9.30 -4.65
C HIS A 46 1.67 -8.54 -5.52
N LEU A 47 2.55 -7.73 -4.91
CA LEU A 47 3.62 -7.04 -5.60
C LEU A 47 4.66 -8.02 -6.15
N THR A 48 4.98 -9.11 -5.44
CA THR A 48 5.86 -10.17 -5.96
C THR A 48 5.28 -10.84 -7.19
N VAL A 49 3.98 -11.20 -7.17
CA VAL A 49 3.31 -11.77 -8.36
C VAL A 49 3.34 -10.79 -9.54
N ALA A 50 3.10 -9.50 -9.28
CA ALA A 50 3.19 -8.47 -10.32
C ALA A 50 4.60 -8.38 -10.94
N GLN A 51 5.65 -8.54 -10.14
CA GLN A 51 7.04 -8.56 -10.62
C GLN A 51 7.37 -9.81 -11.43
N GLU A 52 6.80 -10.96 -11.07
CA GLU A 52 6.96 -12.21 -11.82
C GLU A 52 6.27 -12.14 -13.19
N LEU A 53 5.11 -11.48 -13.26
CA LEU A 53 4.37 -11.28 -14.50
C LEU A 53 4.99 -10.20 -15.39
N ASP A 54 5.40 -9.06 -14.83
CA ASP A 54 6.11 -8.01 -15.55
C ASP A 54 7.35 -7.53 -14.77
N PRO A 55 8.57 -7.92 -15.17
CA PRO A 55 9.79 -7.48 -14.51
C PRO A 55 10.03 -5.96 -14.60
N LYS A 56 9.34 -5.23 -15.49
CA LYS A 56 9.41 -3.76 -15.52
C LYS A 56 8.80 -3.13 -14.27
N LEU A 57 7.86 -3.82 -13.63
CA LEU A 57 7.22 -3.35 -12.40
C LEU A 57 8.14 -3.47 -11.19
N VAL A 58 9.26 -4.22 -11.26
CA VAL A 58 10.22 -4.35 -10.15
C VAL A 58 10.72 -3.00 -9.65
N GLY A 59 11.04 -2.08 -10.56
CA GLY A 59 11.45 -0.72 -10.20
C GLY A 59 10.34 0.05 -9.49
N ALA A 60 9.13 0.03 -10.06
CA ALA A 60 7.97 0.73 -9.51
C ALA A 60 7.53 0.17 -8.14
N VAL A 61 7.61 -1.14 -7.94
CA VAL A 61 7.34 -1.82 -6.68
C VAL A 61 8.35 -1.41 -5.61
N ARG A 62 9.64 -1.35 -5.97
CA ARG A 62 10.69 -0.93 -5.03
C ARG A 62 10.49 0.51 -4.59
N GLU A 63 10.23 1.40 -5.54
CA GLU A 63 9.94 2.82 -5.27
C GLU A 63 8.70 2.98 -4.37
N LEU A 64 7.65 2.19 -4.60
CA LEU A 64 6.46 2.20 -3.76
C LEU A 64 6.78 1.81 -2.31
N MET A 65 7.54 0.74 -2.11
CA MET A 65 7.90 0.27 -0.77
C MET A 65 8.82 1.25 -0.05
N GLU A 66 9.71 1.91 -0.78
CA GLU A 66 10.61 2.93 -0.25
C GLU A 66 9.83 4.18 0.18
N ARG A 67 8.94 4.69 -0.68
CA ARG A 67 8.10 5.86 -0.38
C ARG A 67 7.05 5.59 0.70
N GLY A 68 6.40 4.44 0.63
CA GLY A 68 5.32 4.08 1.55
C GLY A 68 5.81 3.62 2.93
N GLY A 69 7.13 3.48 3.15
CA GLY A 69 7.72 3.30 4.47
C GLY A 69 7.92 4.63 5.22
N GLU A 70 7.93 5.77 4.52
CA GLU A 70 8.12 7.09 5.12
C GLU A 70 6.82 7.68 5.71
N GLU A 71 5.66 7.10 5.36
CA GLU A 71 4.34 7.58 5.79
C GLU A 71 3.90 7.03 7.17
N GLU A 72 4.58 6.00 7.72
CA GLU A 72 4.26 5.40 9.04
C GLU A 72 5.08 5.99 10.21
N ASP A 73 6.15 6.76 9.97
CA ASP A 73 6.98 7.37 11.03
C ASP A 73 6.58 8.84 11.36
N GLY A 74 5.30 9.17 11.14
CA GLY A 74 4.77 10.54 11.25
C GLY A 74 3.95 10.87 12.50
N ASP A 75 3.79 9.95 13.46
CA ASP A 75 3.06 10.20 14.72
C ASP A 75 3.89 9.77 15.93
N VAL A 76 4.93 10.56 16.25
CA VAL A 76 5.33 10.72 17.65
C VAL A 76 4.45 11.84 18.21
N GLY A 77 3.19 11.50 18.48
CA GLY A 77 2.44 12.19 19.50
C GLY A 77 3.03 11.81 20.87
N ASP A 78 3.53 12.78 21.62
CA ASP A 78 2.87 13.21 22.87
C ASP A 78 3.74 14.18 23.68
N SER A 79 3.02 15.01 24.40
CA SER A 79 3.35 16.27 25.04
C SER A 79 3.93 16.06 26.44
N THR A 80 4.99 16.79 26.77
CA THR A 80 5.31 17.19 28.16
C THR A 80 5.93 18.57 28.08
N MET A 81 5.52 19.62 28.78
CA MET A 81 4.42 19.90 29.69
C MET A 81 4.48 21.42 29.81
N ASP A 82 3.34 22.11 29.78
CA ASP A 82 3.28 23.52 30.16
C ASP A 82 3.83 23.65 31.60
N GLU A 83 4.94 24.36 31.77
CA GLU A 83 5.27 24.95 33.07
C GLU A 83 5.33 26.46 32.90
N SER A 84 4.14 27.05 32.96
CA SER A 84 3.94 28.35 33.56
C SER A 84 4.59 28.37 34.95
N THR A 85 5.71 29.09 35.12
CA THR A 85 6.01 29.71 36.41
C THR A 85 6.46 31.16 36.19
N ALA A 86 5.83 32.03 36.98
CA ALA A 86 5.88 33.48 36.98
C ALA A 86 7.26 34.12 37.15
#